data_AF-A0A9P6TJS8-F1
#
_entry.id   AF-A0A9P6TJS8-F1
#
_cell.length_a   1.000
_cell.length_b   1.000
_cell.length_c   1.000
_cell.angle_alpha   90.00
_cell.angle_beta   90.00
_cell.angle_gamma   90.00
#
_symmetry.space_group_name_H-M   'P 1'
#
loop_
_entity.id
_entity.type
_entity.pdbx_description
1 polymer ?
#
loop_
_entity_poly.entity_id
_entity_poly.type
_entity_poly.pdbx_seq_one_letter_code
_entity_poly.pdbx_strand_id
1 'polypeptide(L)'
;YADNKGFCEDLTEGKFSFPIIHSIRTDPSNRQLLNILRQRSSSVELKQFALQLLEKTRTFAYCRSFLANMEQQARLDIKELGGNEKLEKIIDLLSVRD
;
A
#
# COMPACT_ATOMS: atom_id res chain seq x y z
N TYR A 1 -7.61 -0.35 -14.31
CA TYR A 1 -7.78 -0.26 -12.85
C TYR A 1 -7.43 1.13 -12.30
N ALA A 2 -6.33 1.77 -12.71
CA ALA A 2 -6.00 3.15 -12.29
C ALA A 2 -7.02 4.21 -12.78
N ASP A 3 -7.52 4.08 -14.01
CA ASP A 3 -8.46 5.06 -14.58
C ASP A 3 -9.92 4.94 -14.06
N ASN A 4 -10.23 3.90 -13.26
CA ASN A 4 -11.59 3.65 -12.77
C ASN A 4 -11.77 3.95 -11.26
N LYS A 5 -10.72 4.43 -10.57
CA LYS A 5 -10.78 4.76 -9.14
C LYS A 5 -10.44 6.22 -8.91
N GLY A 6 -11.25 6.90 -8.11
CA GLY A 6 -11.01 8.28 -7.72
C GLY A 6 -9.72 8.43 -6.91
N PHE A 7 -9.13 9.64 -6.92
CA PHE A 7 -7.92 9.96 -6.13
C PHE A 7 -8.07 9.51 -4.66
N CYS A 8 -7.13 8.70 -4.19
CA CYS A 8 -7.11 8.09 -2.85
C CYS A 8 -8.48 7.55 -2.39
N GLU A 9 -9.15 6.76 -3.23
CA GLU A 9 -10.47 6.20 -2.95
C GLU A 9 -10.55 5.44 -1.62
N ASP A 10 -9.51 4.68 -1.25
CA ASP A 10 -9.42 3.99 0.04
C ASP A 10 -9.70 4.92 1.24
N LEU A 11 -9.30 6.20 1.17
CA LEU A 11 -9.59 7.19 2.22
C LEU A 11 -11.07 7.60 2.24
N THR A 12 -11.69 7.65 1.07
CA THR A 12 -13.13 7.95 0.91
C THR A 12 -13.97 6.80 1.44
N GLU A 13 -13.55 5.56 1.20
CA GLU A 13 -14.19 4.36 1.75
C GLU A 13 -13.99 4.23 3.28
N GLY A 14 -12.98 4.92 3.83
CA GLY A 14 -12.55 4.75 5.22
C GLY A 14 -11.88 3.39 5.45
N LYS A 15 -11.17 2.89 4.44
CA LYS A 15 -10.59 1.55 4.42
C LYS A 15 -9.27 1.50 5.17
N PHE A 16 -9.10 0.47 5.99
CA PHE A 16 -7.84 0.14 6.64
C PHE A 16 -6.97 -0.71 5.70
N SER A 17 -6.49 -0.14 4.60
CA SER A 17 -5.56 -0.83 3.70
C SER A 17 -4.16 -0.95 4.31
N PHE A 18 -3.31 -1.79 3.74
CA PHE A 18 -1.98 -2.10 4.29
C PHE A 18 -1.12 -0.85 4.59
N PRO A 19 -1.01 0.16 3.70
CA PRO A 19 -0.32 1.42 4.00
C PRO A 19 -0.95 2.18 5.18
N ILE A 20 -2.28 2.21 5.23
CA ILE A 20 -3.03 2.93 6.27
C ILE A 20 -2.78 2.30 7.65
N ILE A 21 -2.85 0.97 7.73
CA ILE A 21 -2.58 0.22 8.96
C ILE A 21 -1.15 0.47 9.44
N HIS A 22 -0.17 0.41 8.53
CA HIS A 22 1.22 0.69 8.88
C HIS A 22 1.37 2.09 9.48
N SER A 23 0.89 3.13 8.80
CA SER A 23 1.01 4.51 9.28
C SER A 23 0.41 4.72 10.67
N ILE A 24 -0.79 4.19 10.93
CA ILE A 24 -1.47 4.29 12.24
C ILE A 24 -0.67 3.59 13.34
N ARG A 25 -0.04 2.44 13.03
CA ARG A 25 0.73 1.66 14.01
C ARG A 25 2.12 2.23 14.25
N THR A 26 2.70 2.91 13.27
CA THR A 26 4.04 3.53 13.38
C THR A 26 4.02 4.76 14.29
N ASP A 27 2.92 5.51 14.34
CA ASP A 27 2.71 6.58 15.33
C ASP A 27 1.33 6.47 16.00
N PRO A 28 1.18 5.62 17.02
CA PRO A 28 -0.10 5.40 17.71
C PRO A 28 -0.63 6.63 18.45
N SER A 29 0.23 7.61 18.74
CA SER A 29 -0.15 8.85 19.41
C SER A 29 -0.89 9.81 18.46
N ASN A 30 -0.59 9.72 17.16
CA ASN A 30 -1.18 10.55 16.14
C ASN A 30 -2.51 9.97 15.61
N ARG A 31 -3.61 10.57 16.05
CA ARG A 31 -4.97 10.16 15.64
C ARG A 31 -5.48 10.86 14.38
N GLN A 32 -4.67 11.70 13.71
CA GLN A 32 -5.11 12.49 12.56
C GLN A 32 -5.57 11.60 11.41
N LEU A 33 -4.78 10.58 11.04
CA LEU A 33 -5.14 9.68 9.94
C LEU A 33 -6.41 8.87 10.25
N LEU A 34 -6.57 8.39 11.48
CA LEU A 34 -7.80 7.74 11.96
C LEU A 34 -9.02 8.65 11.84
N ASN A 35 -8.87 9.92 12.24
CA ASN A 35 -9.96 10.89 12.15
C ASN A 35 -10.34 11.19 10.70
N ILE A 36 -9.37 11.28 9.78
CA ILE A 36 -9.62 11.47 8.35
C ILE A 36 -10.39 10.27 7.76
N LEU A 37 -9.94 9.04 8.05
CA LEU A 37 -10.64 7.82 7.60
C LEU A 37 -12.09 7.76 8.09
N ARG A 38 -12.32 8.15 9.35
CA ARG A 38 -13.66 8.17 9.95
C ARG A 38 -14.60 9.15 9.23
N GLN A 39 -14.07 10.25 8.68
CA GLN A 39 -14.87 11.25 7.98
C GLN A 39 -15.35 10.78 6.60
N ARG A 40 -14.68 9.79 5.97
CA ARG A 40 -15.02 9.29 4.62
C ARG A 40 -15.19 10.43 3.59
N SER A 41 -14.33 11.44 3.71
CA SER A 41 -14.46 12.66 2.93
C SER A 41 -13.94 12.48 1.51
N SER A 42 -14.62 13.11 0.56
CA SER A 42 -14.17 13.21 -0.84
C SER A 42 -13.24 14.40 -1.09
N SER A 43 -13.03 15.28 -0.10
CA SER A 43 -12.15 16.46 -0.21
C SER A 43 -10.72 16.07 -0.61
N VAL A 44 -10.21 16.74 -1.65
CA VAL A 44 -8.87 16.54 -2.16
C VAL A 44 -7.82 17.01 -1.16
N GLU A 45 -8.08 18.11 -0.45
CA GLU A 45 -7.20 18.70 0.55
C GLU A 45 -6.97 17.73 1.73
N LEU A 46 -8.03 17.09 2.22
CA LEU A 46 -7.92 16.08 3.28
C LEU A 46 -7.16 14.84 2.82
N LYS A 47 -7.33 14.44 1.55
CA LYS A 47 -6.59 13.31 0.96
C LYS A 47 -5.11 13.63 0.80
N GLN A 48 -4.77 14.84 0.35
CA GLN A 48 -3.38 15.32 0.29
C GLN A 48 -2.74 15.39 1.68
N PHE A 49 -3.48 15.89 2.68
CA PHE A 49 -2.99 15.90 4.05
C PHE A 49 -2.76 14.48 4.60
N ALA A 50 -3.66 13.53 4.29
CA ALA A 50 -3.45 12.13 4.64
C ALA A 50 -2.18 11.54 3.97
N LEU A 51 -1.90 11.86 2.70
CA LEU A 51 -0.66 11.45 2.05
C LEU A 51 0.58 11.97 2.78
N GLN A 52 0.58 13.23 3.23
CA GLN A 52 1.69 13.77 4.04
C GLN A 52 1.88 13.01 5.36
N LEU A 53 0.81 12.54 5.99
CA LEU A 53 0.91 11.68 7.18
C LEU A 53 1.54 10.32 6.85
N LEU A 54 1.19 9.72 5.72
CA LEU A 54 1.81 8.47 5.24
C LEU A 54 3.30 8.64 4.92
N GLU A 55 3.69 9.80 4.36
CA GLU A 55 5.10 10.13 4.09
C GLU A 55 5.89 10.32 5.38
N LYS A 56 5.34 11.02 6.38
CA LYS A 56 5.97 11.22 7.69
C LYS A 56 6.28 9.91 8.40
N THR A 57 5.41 8.92 8.27
CA THR A 57 5.63 7.57 8.83
C THR A 57 6.44 6.65 7.92
N ARG A 58 6.99 7.18 6.81
CA ARG A 58 7.74 6.42 5.78
C ARG A 58 6.99 5.20 5.25
N THR A 59 5.66 5.29 5.22
CA THR A 59 4.78 4.16 4.91
C THR A 59 5.04 3.59 3.51
N PHE A 60 5.19 4.43 2.49
CA PHE A 60 5.41 3.94 1.13
C PHE A 60 6.74 3.22 0.97
N ALA A 61 7.79 3.68 1.67
CA ALA A 61 9.08 2.99 1.69
C ALA A 61 8.94 1.60 2.33
N TYR A 62 8.26 1.52 3.48
CA TYR A 62 7.96 0.25 4.14
C TYR A 62 7.17 -0.70 3.23
N CYS A 63 6.11 -0.22 2.58
CA CYS A 63 5.30 -1.04 1.68
C CYS A 63 6.11 -1.56 0.48
N ARG A 64 6.99 -0.73 -0.11
CA ARG A 64 7.88 -1.17 -1.19
C ARG A 64 8.84 -2.25 -0.72
N SER A 65 9.50 -2.07 0.43
CA SER A 65 10.39 -3.10 0.98
C SER A 65 9.65 -4.40 1.32
N PHE A 66 8.44 -4.30 1.87
CA PHE A 66 7.61 -5.47 2.15
C PHE A 66 7.24 -6.22 0.86
N LEU A 67 6.81 -5.52 -0.19
CA LEU A 67 6.50 -6.12 -1.49
C LEU A 67 7.72 -6.78 -2.13
N ALA A 68 8.90 -6.14 -2.06
CA ALA A 68 10.14 -6.72 -2.59
C ALA A 68 10.51 -8.03 -1.87
N ASN A 69 10.35 -8.09 -0.54
CA ASN A 69 10.58 -9.31 0.23
C ASN A 69 9.58 -10.42 -0.14
N MET A 70 8.30 -10.07 -0.31
CA MET A 70 7.27 -11.03 -0.72
C MET A 70 7.50 -11.55 -2.14
N GLU A 71 7.92 -10.68 -3.06
CA GLU A 71 8.31 -11.09 -4.41
C GLU A 71 9.50 -12.06 -4.37
N GLN A 72 10.55 -11.73 -3.63
CA GLN A 72 11.70 -12.60 -3.49
C GLN A 72 11.31 -13.97 -2.94
N GLN A 73 10.48 -14.01 -1.90
CA GLN A 73 9.98 -15.27 -1.34
C GLN A 73 9.19 -16.07 -2.38
N ALA A 74 8.25 -15.43 -3.09
CA ALA A 74 7.46 -16.09 -4.11
C ALA A 74 8.33 -16.70 -5.22
N ARG A 75 9.39 -16.00 -5.66
CA ARG A 75 10.35 -16.53 -6.66
C ARG A 75 11.16 -17.70 -6.14
N LEU A 76 11.58 -17.67 -4.87
CA LEU A 76 12.26 -18.79 -4.23
C LEU A 76 11.34 -20.01 -4.18
N ASP A 77 10.10 -19.85 -3.73
CA ASP A 77 9.11 -20.93 -3.64
C ASP A 77 8.84 -21.56 -5.02
N ILE A 78 8.69 -20.75 -6.07
CA ILE A 78 8.51 -21.24 -7.44
C ILE A 78 9.71 -22.09 -7.87
N LYS A 79 10.92 -21.62 -7.61
CA LYS A 79 12.15 -22.32 -7.98
C LYS A 79 12.29 -23.65 -7.22
N GLU A 80 12.00 -23.66 -5.92
CA GLU A 80 12.09 -24.86 -5.08
C GLU A 80 11.06 -25.93 -5.45
N LEU A 81 9.89 -25.51 -5.95
CA LEU A 81 8.82 -26.41 -6.37
C LEU A 81 8.93 -26.89 -7.84
N GLY A 82 10.09 -26.71 -8.47
CA GLY A 82 10.36 -27.20 -9.82
C GLY A 82 10.18 -26.19 -10.95
N GLY A 83 9.96 -24.92 -10.63
CA GLY A 83 9.88 -23.82 -11.59
C GLY A 83 8.52 -23.70 -12.30
N ASN A 84 8.15 -22.46 -12.67
CA ASN A 84 6.96 -22.21 -13.46
C ASN A 84 7.05 -20.87 -14.20
N GLU A 85 7.47 -20.90 -15.46
CA GLU A 85 7.67 -19.70 -16.29
C GLU A 85 6.42 -18.83 -16.42
N LYS A 86 5.22 -19.44 -16.45
CA LYS A 86 3.97 -18.67 -16.55
C LYS A 86 3.71 -17.89 -15.26
N LEU A 87 3.99 -18.51 -14.11
CA LEU A 87 3.81 -17.88 -12.82
C LEU A 87 4.87 -16.79 -12.59
N GLU A 88 6.13 -17.02 -12.98
CA GLU A 88 7.19 -16.00 -12.93
C GLU A 88 6.82 -14.75 -13.74
N LYS A 89 6.26 -14.93 -14.95
CA LYS A 89 5.75 -13.80 -15.76
C LYS A 89 4.61 -13.04 -15.07
N ILE A 90 3.76 -13.72 -14.31
CA ILE A 90 2.71 -13.06 -13.52
C ILE A 90 3.35 -12.24 -12.39
N ILE A 91 4.35 -12.80 -11.70
CA ILE A 91 5.10 -12.07 -10.67
C ILE A 91 5.75 -10.82 -11.28
N ASP A 92 6.41 -10.93 -12.44
CA ASP A 92 7.02 -9.79 -13.15
C ASP A 92 6.02 -8.67 -13.48
N LEU A 93 4.76 -9.03 -13.77
CA LEU A 93 3.68 -8.07 -14.05
C LEU A 93 3.17 -7.38 -12.78
N LEU A 94 3.31 -8.03 -11.62
CA LEU A 94 2.88 -7.50 -10.32
C LEU A 94 3.99 -6.73 -9.60
N SER A 95 5.25 -6.92 -10.01
CA SER A 95 6.42 -6.23 -9.48
C SER A 95 6.32 -4.72 -9.66
N VAL A 96 6.61 -3.99 -8.59
CA VAL A 96 6.75 -2.53 -8.62
C VAL A 96 8.17 -2.19 -9.06
N ARG A 97 8.31 -1.59 -10.24
CA ARG A 97 9.59 -1.05 -10.72
C ARG A 97 9.84 0.31 -10.05
N ASP A 98 11.07 0.53 -9.62
CA ASP A 98 11.52 1.85 -9.11
C ASP A 98 11.51 2.92 -10.20
#